data_AF-A0A3B9T6J5-F1
#
_entry.id   AF-A0A3B9T6J5-F1
#
_cell.length_a   1.000
_cell.length_b   1.000
_cell.length_c   1.000
_cell.angle_alpha   90.00
_cell.angle_beta   90.00
_cell.angle_gamma   90.00
#
_symmetry.space_group_name_H-M   'P 1'
#
loop_
_entity.id
_entity.type
_entity.pdbx_description
1 polymer ?
#
loop_
_entity_poly.entity_id
_entity_poly.type
_entity_poly.pdbx_seq_one_letter_code
_entity_poly.pdbx_strand_id
1 'polypeptide(L)'
;MTGPDGSGGRFHMYYSDKNPNQYVSLDVDDLVSYGPETTTITSFYTGTYRYSVHNYSNRYTATGGSGIVSSPAKVELYDHTGLLRSFSPPTFTGTGDTWRVFEIVVVGTAATTNTINTFVLTNSSDNIDYFKSNNQKEPYLDNKYF
;
A
#
# COMPACT_ATOMS: atom_id res chain seq x y z
N MET A 1 -1.82 1.58 -2.74
CA MET A 1 -0.83 2.04 -3.75
C MET A 1 -1.29 3.35 -4.37
N THR A 2 -0.38 4.26 -4.74
CA THR A 2 -0.70 5.46 -5.52
C THR A 2 0.09 5.51 -6.82
N GLY A 3 -0.42 6.16 -7.85
CA GLY A 3 0.26 6.32 -9.14
C GLY A 3 -0.47 7.31 -10.05
N PRO A 4 0.08 7.61 -11.24
CA PRO A 4 -0.57 8.48 -12.22
C PRO A 4 -1.86 7.86 -12.77
N ASP A 5 -2.90 8.67 -12.99
CA ASP A 5 -4.20 8.24 -13.54
C ASP A 5 -4.32 8.38 -15.08
N GLY A 6 -3.29 8.92 -15.73
CA GLY A 6 -3.28 9.18 -17.17
C GLY A 6 -3.95 10.49 -17.61
N SER A 7 -4.58 11.23 -16.70
CA SER A 7 -5.28 12.51 -16.94
C SER A 7 -4.58 13.70 -16.27
N GLY A 8 -3.36 13.51 -15.77
CA GLY A 8 -2.60 14.52 -15.03
C GLY A 8 -2.82 14.49 -13.51
N GLY A 9 -3.69 13.60 -13.02
CA GLY A 9 -3.93 13.35 -11.61
C GLY A 9 -3.24 12.09 -11.10
N ARG A 10 -3.68 11.64 -9.92
CA ARG A 10 -3.19 10.42 -9.28
C ARG A 10 -4.35 9.57 -8.79
N PHE A 11 -4.21 8.26 -8.95
CA PHE A 11 -5.10 7.31 -8.30
C PHE A 11 -4.59 6.92 -6.91
N HIS A 12 -5.51 6.39 -6.10
CA HIS A 12 -5.19 5.69 -4.87
C HIS A 12 -5.95 4.37 -4.83
N MET A 13 -5.22 3.26 -4.93
CA MET A 13 -5.75 1.91 -4.80
C MET A 13 -5.67 1.46 -3.34
N TYR A 14 -6.81 1.08 -2.76
CA TYR A 14 -6.94 0.61 -1.38
C TYR A 14 -8.21 -0.25 -1.22
N TYR A 15 -8.50 -0.76 -0.02
CA TYR A 15 -9.57 -1.75 0.20
C TYR A 15 -10.97 -1.34 -0.32
N SER A 16 -11.32 -0.05 -0.33
CA SER A 16 -12.62 0.42 -0.88
C SER A 16 -12.56 0.85 -2.34
N ASP A 17 -11.36 1.12 -2.87
CA ASP A 17 -11.15 1.43 -4.29
C ASP A 17 -10.11 0.47 -4.88
N LYS A 18 -10.59 -0.75 -5.14
CA LYS A 18 -9.76 -1.88 -5.56
C LYS A 18 -9.32 -1.78 -7.02
N ASN A 19 -10.04 -1.02 -7.84
CA ASN A 19 -9.81 -0.90 -9.28
C ASN A 19 -9.90 0.56 -9.70
N PRO A 20 -8.99 1.43 -9.23
CA PRO A 20 -9.14 2.87 -9.43
C PRO A 20 -8.92 3.29 -10.90
N ASN A 21 -8.42 2.39 -11.74
CA ASN A 21 -8.40 2.51 -13.19
C ASN A 21 -8.34 1.12 -13.84
N GLN A 22 -8.37 1.06 -15.18
CA GLN A 22 -8.40 -0.18 -15.97
C GLN A 22 -7.12 -1.04 -15.90
N TYR A 23 -6.01 -0.50 -15.38
CA TYR A 23 -4.71 -1.18 -15.36
C TYR A 23 -4.27 -1.63 -13.98
N VAL A 24 -4.98 -1.22 -12.92
CA VAL A 24 -4.56 -1.45 -11.53
C VAL A 24 -5.68 -2.15 -10.79
N SER A 25 -5.37 -3.28 -10.18
CA SER A 25 -6.33 -4.04 -9.37
C SER A 25 -5.71 -4.51 -8.04
N LEU A 26 -6.55 -4.52 -7.01
CA LEU A 26 -6.30 -5.14 -5.72
C LEU A 26 -7.16 -6.40 -5.63
N ASP A 27 -6.49 -7.55 -5.56
CA ASP A 27 -7.13 -8.81 -5.29
C ASP A 27 -7.49 -8.91 -3.80
N VAL A 28 -8.72 -9.35 -3.53
CA VAL A 28 -9.24 -9.51 -2.16
C VAL A 28 -9.97 -10.83 -2.11
N ASP A 29 -9.21 -11.86 -1.78
CA ASP A 29 -9.74 -13.18 -1.49
C ASP A 29 -9.61 -13.49 0.00
N ASP A 30 -9.80 -12.51 0.89
CA ASP A 30 -10.14 -12.84 2.26
C ASP A 30 -10.85 -11.70 3.02
N LEU A 31 -12.12 -11.91 3.36
CA LEU A 31 -12.85 -11.01 4.25
C LEU A 31 -12.63 -11.35 5.72
N VAL A 32 -11.97 -12.50 6.01
CA VAL A 32 -11.88 -13.16 7.32
C VAL A 32 -10.44 -13.46 7.78
N SER A 33 -9.40 -13.31 6.94
CA SER A 33 -8.00 -13.50 7.35
C SER A 33 -7.01 -12.42 6.86
N TYR A 34 -5.84 -12.38 7.50
CA TYR A 34 -4.66 -11.59 7.11
C TYR A 34 -3.92 -12.23 5.92
N GLY A 35 -4.67 -12.60 4.87
CA GLY A 35 -4.09 -13.16 3.64
C GLY A 35 -3.24 -12.12 2.91
N PRO A 36 -2.28 -12.55 2.08
CA PRO A 36 -1.49 -11.65 1.25
C PRO A 36 -2.39 -10.88 0.27
N GLU A 37 -2.46 -9.55 0.41
CA GLU A 37 -3.12 -8.67 -0.55
C GLU A 37 -2.28 -8.56 -1.83
N THR A 38 -2.80 -9.05 -2.96
CA THR A 38 -2.08 -8.99 -4.23
C THR A 38 -2.48 -7.75 -5.03
N THR A 39 -1.50 -6.94 -5.41
CA THR A 39 -1.70 -5.79 -6.31
C THR A 39 -1.17 -6.11 -7.69
N THR A 40 -2.01 -5.93 -8.71
CA THR A 40 -1.63 -6.13 -10.11
C THR A 40 -1.62 -4.81 -10.86
N ILE A 41 -0.56 -4.57 -11.64
CA ILE A 41 -0.50 -3.49 -12.63
C ILE A 41 -0.25 -4.12 -14.00
N THR A 42 -1.17 -3.94 -14.94
CA THR A 42 -1.06 -4.50 -16.30
C THR A 42 -0.50 -3.52 -17.32
N SER A 43 -0.53 -2.22 -17.02
CA SER A 43 0.08 -1.17 -17.85
C SER A 43 0.42 0.05 -17.01
N PHE A 44 1.37 0.86 -17.50
CA PHE A 44 1.86 2.06 -16.83
C PHE A 44 1.59 3.32 -17.64
N TYR A 45 1.26 4.39 -16.93
CA TYR A 45 1.46 5.76 -17.38
C TYR A 45 2.84 6.25 -16.92
N THR A 46 3.42 7.24 -17.61
CA THR A 46 4.67 7.88 -17.15
C THR A 46 4.44 8.56 -15.80
N GLY A 47 5.37 8.34 -14.86
CA GLY A 47 5.34 8.91 -13.52
C GLY A 47 5.72 7.90 -12.43
N THR A 48 5.50 8.31 -11.18
CA THR A 48 5.90 7.52 -10.00
C THR A 48 4.73 6.79 -9.36
N TYR A 49 4.84 5.47 -9.32
CA TYR A 49 3.97 4.57 -8.57
C TYR A 49 4.62 4.28 -7.22
N ARG A 50 3.85 4.33 -6.13
CA ARG A 50 4.35 4.05 -4.78
C ARG A 50 3.51 2.97 -4.11
N TYR A 51 4.17 1.92 -3.64
CA TYR A 51 3.57 0.90 -2.79
C TYR A 51 3.89 1.16 -1.32
N SER A 52 2.87 1.08 -0.48
CA SER A 52 2.96 1.30 0.96
C SER A 52 2.06 0.32 1.69
N VAL A 53 2.49 -0.12 2.87
CA VAL A 53 1.69 -0.88 3.84
C VAL A 53 1.26 0.08 4.95
N HIS A 54 -0.04 0.20 5.20
CA HIS A 54 -0.59 1.11 6.21
C HIS A 54 -1.23 0.33 7.35
N ASN A 55 -0.96 0.72 8.60
CA ASN A 55 -1.64 0.15 9.75
C ASN A 55 -2.96 0.87 10.01
N TYR A 56 -4.06 0.37 9.44
CA TYR A 56 -5.39 0.94 9.63
C TYR A 56 -5.92 0.82 11.07
N SER A 57 -5.51 -0.21 11.83
CA SER A 57 -5.96 -0.43 13.20
C SER A 57 -5.44 0.62 14.17
N ASN A 58 -4.25 1.18 13.91
CA ASN A 58 -3.61 2.22 14.72
C ASN A 58 -3.29 3.48 13.89
N ARG A 59 -4.19 3.86 12.98
CA ARG A 59 -4.05 5.03 12.10
C ARG A 59 -3.87 6.33 12.88
N TYR A 60 -3.11 7.28 12.31
CA TYR A 60 -2.81 8.60 12.89
C TYR A 60 -2.09 8.58 14.23
N THR A 61 -1.61 7.41 14.66
CA THR A 61 -0.77 7.30 15.83
C THR A 61 0.68 7.36 15.40
N ALA A 62 1.49 8.13 16.12
CA ALA A 62 2.94 8.13 15.92
C ALA A 62 3.53 6.71 16.03
N THR A 63 2.88 5.80 16.75
CA THR A 63 3.38 4.46 17.05
C THR A 63 2.80 3.35 16.16
N GLY A 64 1.97 3.67 15.15
CA GLY A 64 1.27 2.67 14.33
C GLY A 64 2.19 1.68 13.60
N GLY A 65 3.41 2.10 13.26
CA GLY A 65 4.43 1.28 12.60
C GLY A 65 4.92 0.12 13.45
N SER A 66 4.77 0.19 14.79
CA SER A 66 5.05 -0.95 15.68
C SER A 66 4.22 -2.19 15.33
N GLY A 67 2.95 -2.01 14.93
CA GLY A 67 2.07 -3.10 14.52
C GLY A 67 2.47 -3.72 13.17
N ILE A 68 3.10 -2.95 12.29
CA ILE A 68 3.65 -3.46 11.02
C ILE A 68 4.88 -4.33 11.32
N VAL A 69 5.78 -3.87 12.19
CA VAL A 69 6.99 -4.63 12.57
C VAL A 69 6.67 -5.88 13.38
N SER A 70 5.66 -5.83 14.26
CA SER A 70 5.27 -7.00 15.05
C SER A 70 4.49 -8.05 14.25
N SER A 71 4.01 -7.70 13.05
CA SER A 71 3.42 -8.64 12.10
C SER A 71 4.50 -9.31 11.23
N PRO A 72 4.24 -10.50 10.66
CA PRO A 72 5.12 -11.12 9.67
C PRO A 72 5.01 -10.42 8.29
N ALA A 73 4.93 -9.08 8.25
CA ALA A 73 4.77 -8.31 7.03
C ALA A 73 5.93 -8.56 6.06
N LYS A 74 5.59 -8.96 4.84
CA LYS A 74 6.52 -9.19 3.74
C LYS A 74 5.88 -8.67 2.46
N VAL A 75 6.65 -7.96 1.65
CA VAL A 75 6.22 -7.51 0.32
C VAL A 75 7.14 -8.13 -0.71
N GLU A 76 6.56 -8.71 -1.74
CA GLU A 76 7.28 -9.29 -2.87
C GLU A 76 6.83 -8.63 -4.16
N LEU A 77 7.80 -8.13 -4.92
CA LEU A 77 7.60 -7.50 -6.21
C LEU A 77 7.98 -8.50 -7.30
N TYR A 78 7.06 -8.71 -8.23
CA TYR A 78 7.21 -9.64 -9.34
C TYR A 78 7.11 -8.89 -10.68
N ASP A 79 7.76 -9.44 -11.71
CA ASP A 79 7.48 -9.16 -13.11
C ASP A 79 7.35 -10.45 -13.92
N HIS A 80 7.32 -10.32 -15.26
CA HIS A 80 7.24 -11.46 -16.17
C HIS A 80 8.41 -12.46 -16.08
N THR A 81 9.53 -12.09 -15.47
CA THR A 81 10.69 -12.97 -15.23
C THR A 81 10.65 -13.66 -13.87
N GLY A 82 9.73 -13.26 -12.99
CA GLY A 82 9.54 -13.83 -11.66
C GLY A 82 9.75 -12.80 -10.54
N LEU A 83 10.26 -13.27 -9.40
CA LEU A 83 10.49 -12.45 -8.22
C LEU A 83 11.65 -11.46 -8.48
N LEU A 84 11.35 -10.16 -8.46
CA LEU A 84 12.35 -9.09 -8.59
C LEU A 84 12.96 -8.72 -7.24
N ARG A 85 12.13 -8.63 -6.19
CA ARG A 85 12.60 -8.18 -4.87
C ARG A 85 11.65 -8.61 -3.76
N SER A 86 12.22 -8.97 -2.62
CA SER A 86 11.49 -9.12 -1.35
C SER A 86 11.88 -8.00 -0.39
N PHE A 87 10.90 -7.50 0.36
CA PHE A 87 11.08 -6.45 1.35
C PHE A 87 10.50 -6.89 2.69
N SER A 88 11.19 -6.49 3.75
CA SER A 88 10.72 -6.58 5.14
C SER A 88 10.77 -5.18 5.74
N PRO A 89 9.84 -4.84 6.65
CA PRO A 89 9.83 -3.52 7.28
C PRO A 89 11.14 -3.29 8.04
N PRO A 90 11.69 -2.06 8.03
CA PRO A 90 12.86 -1.74 8.83
C PRO A 90 12.51 -1.79 10.32
N THR A 91 13.50 -1.71 11.20
CA THR A 91 13.25 -1.51 12.63
C THR A 91 12.45 -0.23 12.84
N PHE A 92 11.38 -0.30 13.62
CA PHE A 92 10.57 0.87 13.93
C PHE A 92 11.25 1.74 14.99
N THR A 93 11.49 3.02 14.67
CA THR A 93 12.19 3.98 15.55
C THR A 93 11.27 5.01 16.21
N GLY A 94 9.95 4.81 16.14
CA GLY A 94 9.00 5.49 17.04
C GLY A 94 7.99 6.43 16.38
N THR A 95 8.18 6.84 15.12
CA THR A 95 7.23 7.72 14.41
C THR A 95 6.83 7.16 13.06
N GLY A 96 5.52 6.97 12.88
CA GLY A 96 4.90 6.57 11.63
C GLY A 96 3.83 5.50 11.82
N ASP A 97 2.87 5.47 10.91
CA ASP A 97 1.82 4.44 10.82
C ASP A 97 1.82 3.73 9.46
N THR A 98 2.75 4.13 8.58
CA THR A 98 2.82 3.66 7.20
C THR A 98 4.25 3.30 6.84
N TRP A 99 4.44 2.09 6.34
CA TRP A 99 5.68 1.65 5.73
C TRP A 99 5.65 1.94 4.23
N ARG A 100 6.45 2.89 3.76
CA ARG A 100 6.70 3.10 2.33
C ARG A 100 7.74 2.08 1.87
N VAL A 101 7.34 1.19 0.97
CA VAL A 101 8.15 0.01 0.61
C VAL A 101 9.09 0.35 -0.55
N PHE A 102 8.50 0.66 -1.69
CA PHE A 102 9.23 0.97 -2.92
C PHE A 102 8.46 1.94 -3.81
N GLU A 103 9.17 2.47 -4.79
CA GLU A 103 8.62 3.21 -5.92
C GLU A 103 8.99 2.55 -7.23
N ILE A 104 8.08 2.62 -8.21
CA ILE A 104 8.38 2.33 -9.61
C ILE A 104 8.31 3.67 -10.34
N VAL A 105 9.44 4.08 -10.92
CA VAL A 105 9.53 5.27 -11.76
C VAL A 105 9.43 4.82 -13.21
N VAL A 106 8.42 5.31 -13.91
CA VAL A 106 8.16 4.98 -15.31
C VAL A 106 8.44 6.20 -16.18
N VAL A 107 9.29 6.04 -17.19
CA VAL A 107 9.60 7.06 -18.20
C VAL A 107 9.46 6.43 -19.59
N GLY A 108 8.40 6.80 -20.31
CA GLY A 108 8.05 6.12 -21.57
C GLY A 108 7.72 4.65 -21.30
N THR A 109 8.49 3.74 -21.89
CA THR A 109 8.34 2.28 -21.69
C THR A 109 9.29 1.70 -20.65
N ALA A 110 10.21 2.50 -20.10
CA ALA A 110 11.16 2.04 -19.10
C ALA A 110 10.58 2.17 -17.69
N ALA A 111 10.71 1.13 -16.87
CA ALA A 111 10.32 1.12 -15.46
C ALA A 111 11.55 0.80 -14.59
N THR A 112 11.79 1.61 -13.57
CA THR A 112 12.89 1.42 -12.61
C THR A 112 12.34 1.35 -11.19
N THR A 113 12.76 0.33 -10.43
CA THR A 113 12.35 0.17 -9.03
C THR A 113 13.34 0.83 -8.07
N ASN A 114 12.87 1.77 -7.27
CA ASN A 114 13.60 2.40 -6.18
C ASN A 114 13.13 1.84 -4.83
N THR A 115 14.06 1.36 -4.01
CA THR A 115 13.75 0.98 -2.63
C THR A 115 13.59 2.22 -1.77
N ILE A 116 12.50 2.32 -1.02
CA ILE A 116 12.25 3.41 -0.07
C ILE A 116 12.45 2.91 1.36
N ASN A 117 11.80 1.80 1.70
CA ASN A 117 11.91 1.06 2.94
C ASN A 117 12.01 1.92 4.23
N THR A 118 11.04 2.82 4.43
CA THR A 118 11.01 3.69 5.61
C THR A 118 9.60 3.84 6.19
N PHE A 119 9.52 4.13 7.50
CA PHE A 119 8.27 4.52 8.14
C PHE A 119 8.02 6.02 7.97
N VAL A 120 6.77 6.36 7.70
CA VAL A 120 6.28 7.73 7.67
C VAL A 120 5.01 7.84 8.49
N LEU A 121 4.81 9.00 9.09
CA LEU A 121 3.53 9.34 9.72
C LEU A 121 2.63 9.94 8.65
N THR A 122 1.50 9.29 8.38
CA THR A 122 0.52 9.82 7.43
C THR A 122 -0.35 10.92 8.04
N ASN A 123 0.30 11.97 8.55
CA ASN A 123 -0.34 13.24 8.94
C ASN A 123 -0.08 14.34 7.90
N SER A 124 0.80 14.08 6.94
CA SER A 124 1.21 15.05 5.94
C SER A 124 0.45 14.82 4.63
N SER A 125 -0.27 15.87 4.29
CA SER A 125 -0.79 16.27 2.99
C SER A 125 0.17 16.09 1.80
N ASP A 126 1.46 15.79 2.00
CA ASP A 126 2.47 16.01 0.97
C ASP A 126 2.67 14.83 0.02
N ASN A 127 1.73 13.88 -0.05
CA ASN A 127 1.88 12.83 -1.06
C ASN A 127 0.63 12.09 -1.53
N ILE A 128 -0.50 12.79 -1.70
CA ILE A 128 -1.40 12.46 -2.82
C ILE A 128 -2.28 13.61 -3.36
N ASP A 129 -2.34 14.81 -2.76
CA ASP A 129 -3.48 15.74 -2.94
C ASP A 129 -4.84 15.05 -2.74
N TYR A 130 -4.90 14.24 -1.68
CA TYR A 130 -6.06 13.57 -1.05
C TYR A 130 -6.36 12.12 -1.44
N PHE A 131 -6.09 11.21 -0.50
CA PHE A 131 -7.15 10.31 -0.07
C PHE A 131 -7.13 10.10 1.45
N LYS A 132 -8.18 10.61 2.10
CA LYS A 132 -8.65 10.21 3.42
C LYS A 132 -9.72 9.15 3.20
N SER A 133 -9.53 7.91 3.66
CA SER A 133 -10.67 7.01 3.82
C SER A 133 -11.31 7.29 5.18
N ASN A 134 -12.44 8.02 5.17
CA ASN A 134 -13.26 8.23 6.37
C ASN A 134 -14.23 7.07 6.65
N ASN A 135 -14.15 5.95 5.94
CA ASN A 135 -14.99 4.80 6.24
C ASN A 135 -14.22 3.80 7.09
N GLN A 136 -14.71 3.57 8.30
CA GLN A 136 -14.29 2.47 9.16
C GLN A 136 -14.83 1.18 8.55
N LYS A 137 -13.98 0.16 8.33
CA LYS A 137 -14.47 -1.21 8.47
C LYS A 137 -14.51 -1.44 9.97
N GLU A 138 -15.70 -1.31 10.57
CA GLU A 138 -15.90 -1.76 11.94
C GLU A 138 -15.52 -3.24 12.00
N PRO A 139 -14.76 -3.68 13.03
CA PRO A 139 -14.60 -5.10 13.27
C PRO A 139 -15.99 -5.72 13.44
N TYR A 140 -16.28 -6.75 12.64
CA TYR A 140 -17.46 -7.56 12.91
C TYR A 140 -17.20 -8.25 14.25
N LEU A 141 -17.87 -7.78 15.31
CA LEU A 141 -17.95 -8.52 16.56
C LEU A 141 -18.77 -9.78 16.23
N ASP A 142 -18.08 -10.91 16.06
CA ASP A 142 -18.76 -12.20 16.00
C ASP A 142 -19.25 -12.55 17.40
N ASN A 143 -20.34 -11.91 17.82
CA ASN A 143 -21.17 -12.39 18.91
C ASN A 143 -21.99 -13.56 18.37
N LYS A 144 -21.34 -14.72 18.25
CA LYS A 144 -22.03 -16.00 18.15
C LYS A 144 -21.63 -16.94 19.28
N TYR A 145 -22.37 -16.74 20.37
CA TYR A 145 -22.97 -17.75 21.27
C TYR A 145 -22.07 -18.73 22.04
N PHE A 146 -22.18 -18.62 23.38
CA PHE A 146 -22.47 -19.78 24.22
C PHE A 146 -23.90 -20.27 23.96
#